data_AF-A0A379LRU7-F1
#
_entry.id   AF-A0A379LRU7-F1
#
_cell.length_a   1.000
_cell.length_b   1.000
_cell.length_c   1.000
_cell.angle_alpha   90.00
_cell.angle_beta   90.00
_cell.angle_gamma   90.00
#
_symmetry.space_group_name_H-M   'P 1'
#
loop_
_entity.id
_entity.type
_entity.pdbx_description
1 polymer ?
#
loop_
_entity_poly.entity_id
_entity_poly.type
_entity_poly.pdbx_seq_one_letter_code
_entity_poly.pdbx_strand_id
1 'polypeptide(L)'
;MTHQGMIIAGIALLAAGTYLMRFAGVRLGNRLPISERTQQMLSDAATILLLAVAATTTLFEGQHFAGVARVAGVALPCCWRGVVRR
;
A
#
# COMPACT_ATOMS: atom_id res chain seq x y z
N MET A 1 13.26 34.61 -3.59
CA MET A 1 14.23 33.49 -3.69
C MET A 1 14.02 32.38 -2.64
N THR A 2 13.12 32.56 -1.66
CA THR A 2 12.81 31.57 -0.61
C THR A 2 11.87 30.44 -1.06
N HIS A 3 10.93 30.70 -1.97
CA HIS A 3 9.99 29.68 -2.49
C HIS A 3 10.69 28.53 -3.22
N GLN A 4 11.69 28.85 -4.03
CA GLN A 4 12.43 27.84 -4.80
C GLN A 4 13.23 26.92 -3.89
N GLY A 5 13.81 27.46 -2.81
CA GLY A 5 14.47 26.67 -1.77
C GLY A 5 13.52 25.72 -1.04
N MET A 6 12.30 26.16 -0.70
CA MET A 6 11.29 25.31 -0.07
C MET A 6 10.83 24.17 -0.99
N ILE A 7 10.64 24.43 -2.28
CA ILE A 7 10.27 23.39 -3.26
C ILE A 7 11.39 22.36 -3.39
N ILE A 8 12.64 22.80 -3.55
CA ILE A 8 13.80 21.91 -3.67
C ILE A 8 13.98 21.10 -2.39
N ALA A 9 13.82 21.71 -1.22
CA ALA A 9 13.86 21.01 0.07
C ALA A 9 12.75 19.96 0.18
N GLY A 10 11.53 20.26 -0.27
CA GLY A 10 10.41 19.31 -0.30
C GLY A 10 10.70 18.11 -1.20
N ILE A 11 11.20 18.34 -2.42
CA ILE A 11 11.58 17.27 -3.36
C ILE A 11 12.72 16.43 -2.78
N ALA A 12 13.76 17.07 -2.22
CA ALA A 12 14.89 16.39 -1.60
C ALA A 12 14.44 15.52 -0.42
N LEU A 13 13.54 16.03 0.41
CA LEU A 13 12.95 15.30 1.53
C LEU A 13 12.14 14.09 1.05
N LEU A 14 11.30 14.26 0.02
CA LEU A 14 10.52 13.16 -0.56
C LEU A 14 11.43 12.08 -1.15
N ALA A 15 12.41 12.51 -1.96
CA ALA A 15 13.39 11.63 -2.59
C ALA A 15 14.19 10.86 -1.53
N ALA A 16 14.64 11.53 -0.47
CA ALA A 16 15.32 10.89 0.64
C ALA A 16 14.41 9.87 1.34
N GLY A 17 13.13 10.19 1.57
CA GLY A 17 12.15 9.28 2.14
C GLY A 17 11.93 8.03 1.29
N THR A 18 11.79 8.18 -0.04
CA THR A 18 11.67 7.05 -0.97
C THR A 18 12.93 6.18 -0.95
N TYR A 19 14.11 6.79 -0.95
CA TYR A 19 15.37 6.06 -0.90
C TYR A 19 15.53 5.32 0.43
N LEU A 20 15.12 5.92 1.55
CA LEU A 20 15.14 5.29 2.87
C LEU A 20 14.22 4.06 2.91
N MET A 21 13.00 4.14 2.38
CA MET A 21 12.09 2.98 2.32
C MET A 21 12.67 1.84 1.48
N ARG A 22 13.31 2.18 0.35
CA ARG A 22 13.98 1.18 -0.50
C ARG A 22 15.20 0.57 0.18
N PHE A 23 15.99 1.38 0.87
CA PHE A 23 17.17 0.94 1.61
C PHE A 23 16.80 0.10 2.83
N ALA A 24 15.72 0.47 3.54
CA ALA A 24 15.15 -0.32 4.62
C ALA A 24 14.73 -1.70 4.12
N GLY A 25 14.05 -1.79 2.98
CA GLY A 25 13.67 -3.08 2.38
C GLY A 25 14.88 -3.98 2.07
N VAL A 26 15.93 -3.43 1.45
CA VAL A 26 17.14 -4.21 1.10
C VAL A 26 17.94 -4.59 2.35
N ARG A 27 18.14 -3.66 3.29
CA ARG A 27 18.96 -3.91 4.49
C ARG A 27 18.24 -4.82 5.49
N LEU A 28 16.92 -4.73 5.58
CA LEU A 28 16.08 -5.57 6.44
C LEU A 28 15.86 -6.95 5.81
N GLY A 29 15.65 -7.02 4.49
CA GLY A 29 15.55 -8.28 3.74
C GLY A 29 16.86 -9.08 3.66
N ASN A 30 18.02 -8.42 3.72
CA ASN A 30 19.32 -9.09 3.75
C ASN A 30 19.74 -9.55 5.18
N ARG A 31 19.08 -9.02 6.22
CA ARG A 31 19.32 -9.36 7.64
C ARG A 31 18.31 -10.36 8.20
N LEU A 32 17.09 -10.37 7.67
CA LEU A 32 16.09 -11.38 7.93
C LEU A 32 16.25 -12.45 6.86
N PRO A 33 16.83 -13.64 7.14
CA PRO A 33 16.68 -14.77 6.23
C PRO A 33 15.18 -15.03 6.14
N ILE A 34 14.55 -14.52 5.08
CA ILE A 34 13.10 -14.60 4.86
C ILE A 34 12.80 -16.10 4.72
N SER A 35 12.46 -16.75 5.83
CA SER A 35 11.88 -18.07 5.85
C SER A 35 10.55 -17.99 5.09
N GLU A 36 10.24 -19.01 4.29
CA GLU A 36 9.05 -19.08 3.43
C GLU A 36 7.76 -18.62 4.13
N ARG A 37 7.64 -18.87 5.45
CA ARG A 37 6.52 -18.43 6.29
C ARG A 37 6.38 -16.90 6.37
N THR A 38 7.47 -16.17 6.55
CA THR A 38 7.42 -14.69 6.65
C THR A 38 7.09 -14.07 5.29
N GLN A 39 7.52 -14.68 4.19
CA GLN A 39 7.17 -14.22 2.84
C GLN A 39 5.67 -14.38 2.55
N GLN A 40 5.08 -15.51 2.98
CA GLN A 40 3.64 -15.74 2.89
C GLN A 40 2.86 -14.72 3.72
N MET A 41 3.28 -14.46 4.96
CA MET A 41 2.65 -13.45 5.82
C MET A 41 2.76 -12.03 5.25
N LEU A 42 3.90 -11.66 4.66
CA LEU A 42 4.07 -10.36 4.01
C LEU A 42 3.15 -10.22 2.79
N SER A 43 3.02 -11.27 1.99
CA SER A 43 2.15 -11.28 0.81
C SER A 43 0.66 -11.15 1.18
N ASP A 44 0.24 -11.86 2.23
CA ASP A 44 -1.12 -11.72 2.77
C ASP A 44 -1.35 -10.33 3.35
N ALA A 45 -0.42 -9.81 4.14
CA ALA A 45 -0.50 -8.47 4.71
C ALA A 45 -0.55 -7.39 3.62
N ALA A 46 0.27 -7.50 2.57
CA ALA A 46 0.24 -6.58 1.44
C ALA A 46 -1.13 -6.61 0.75
N THR A 47 -1.71 -7.79 0.57
CA THR A 47 -3.03 -7.90 -0.04
C THR A 47 -4.13 -7.30 0.84
N ILE A 48 -4.07 -7.52 2.16
CA ILE A 48 -4.99 -6.90 3.12
C ILE A 48 -4.81 -5.37 3.12
N LEU A 49 -3.59 -4.87 3.06
CA LEU A 49 -3.29 -3.44 3.02
C LEU A 49 -3.85 -2.80 1.74
N LEU A 50 -3.64 -3.44 0.59
CA LEU A 50 -4.22 -2.99 -0.69
C LEU A 50 -5.76 -3.00 -0.66
N LEU A 51 -6.37 -4.04 -0.08
CA LEU A 51 -7.81 -4.13 0.12
C LEU A 51 -8.31 -3.00 1.03
N ALA A 52 -7.62 -2.74 2.15
CA ALA A 52 -7.95 -1.68 3.09
C ALA A 52 -7.82 -0.30 2.46
N VAL A 53 -6.76 -0.05 1.67
CA VAL A 53 -6.59 1.21 0.93
C VAL A 53 -7.70 1.38 -0.09
N ALA A 54 -7.99 0.36 -0.90
CA ALA A 54 -9.09 0.42 -1.86
C ALA A 54 -10.45 0.63 -1.17
N ALA A 55 -10.70 -0.02 -0.04
CA ALA A 55 -11.87 0.21 0.79
C ALA A 55 -11.90 1.66 1.31
N THR A 56 -10.78 2.18 1.79
CA THR A 56 -10.70 3.55 2.30
C THR A 56 -10.91 4.57 1.19
N THR A 57 -10.29 4.43 0.01
CA THR A 57 -10.49 5.34 -1.11
C THR A 57 -11.91 5.24 -1.69
N THR A 58 -12.52 4.05 -1.68
CA THR A 58 -13.92 3.89 -2.13
C THR A 58 -14.94 4.44 -1.13
N LEU A 59 -14.66 4.35 0.18
CA LEU A 59 -15.48 4.91 1.27
C LEU A 59 -15.25 6.42 1.46
N PHE A 60 -14.03 6.90 1.27
CA PHE A 60 -13.58 8.28 1.48
C PHE A 60 -12.96 8.86 0.19
N GLU A 61 -13.83 9.15 -0.79
CA GLU A 61 -13.47 10.05 -1.89
C GLU A 61 -14.13 11.40 -1.62
N GLY A 62 -13.37 12.36 -1.08
CA GLY A 62 -13.74 13.78 -0.96
C GLY A 62 -15.12 14.08 -0.37
N GLN A 63 -15.26 14.13 0.97
CA GLN A 63 -16.37 14.78 1.70
C GLN A 63 -17.83 14.41 1.29
N HIS A 64 -18.09 13.35 0.53
CA HIS A 64 -19.45 12.90 0.18
C HIS A 64 -19.57 11.37 0.06
N PHE A 65 -20.60 10.79 0.71
CA PHE A 65 -20.95 9.37 0.69
C PHE A 65 -21.33 8.89 -0.73
N ALA A 66 -20.36 8.34 -1.46
CA ALA A 66 -20.55 7.89 -2.83
C ALA A 66 -20.90 6.38 -2.92
N GLY A 67 -22.11 6.01 -2.46
CA GLY A 67 -22.92 4.92 -2.99
C GLY A 67 -22.47 3.45 -2.83
N VAL A 68 -23.42 2.61 -2.40
CA VAL A 68 -23.34 1.13 -2.27
C VAL A 68 -22.87 0.39 -3.54
N ALA A 69 -22.91 1.06 -4.71
CA ALA A 69 -22.45 0.52 -5.99
C ALA A 69 -20.95 0.11 -6.02
N ARG A 70 -20.07 0.75 -5.21
CA ARG A 70 -18.63 0.39 -5.16
C ARG A 70 -18.29 -0.70 -4.16
N VAL A 71 -19.09 -0.85 -3.08
CA VAL A 71 -18.91 -1.94 -2.10
C VAL A 71 -19.12 -3.30 -2.77
N ALA A 72 -20.06 -3.39 -3.71
CA ALA A 72 -20.26 -4.58 -4.54
C ALA A 72 -19.02 -4.94 -5.39
N GLY A 73 -18.25 -3.94 -5.85
CA GLY A 73 -17.00 -4.13 -6.60
C GLY A 73 -15.85 -4.69 -5.76
N VAL A 74 -15.80 -4.40 -4.46
CA VAL A 74 -14.79 -4.94 -3.51
C VAL A 74 -15.19 -6.33 -2.97
N ALA A 75 -16.50 -6.62 -2.90
CA ALA A 75 -16.98 -7.96 -2.53
C ALA A 75 -16.63 -9.02 -3.60
N LEU A 76 -16.61 -8.66 -4.89
CA LEU A 76 -16.26 -9.56 -5.99
C LEU A 76 -14.88 -10.23 -5.85
N PRO A 77 -13.76 -9.51 -5.61
CA PRO A 77 -12.44 -10.13 -5.45
C PRO A 77 -12.28 -10.94 -4.15
N CYS A 78 -13.01 -10.61 -3.08
CA CYS A 78 -13.03 -11.45 -1.87
C CYS A 78 -13.75 -12.78 -2.12
N CYS A 79 -14.81 -12.78 -2.93
CA CYS A 79 -15.53 -14.01 -3.32
C CYS A 79 -14.71 -14.85 -4.32
N TRP A 80 -13.95 -14.22 -5.22
CA TRP A 80 -13.12 -14.90 -6.23
C TRP A 80 -11.91 -15.64 -5.63
N ARG A 81 -11.28 -15.13 -4.56
CA ARG A 81 -10.13 -15.81 -3.91
C ARG A 81 -10.49 -17.13 -3.22
N GLY A 82 -11.78 -17.40 -2.96
CA GLY A 82 -12.25 -18.70 -2.47
C GLY A 82 -12.29 -19.81 -3.54
N VAL A 83 -12.36 -19.43 -4.83
CA VAL A 83 -12.50 -20.37 -5.96
C VAL A 83 -11.17 -20.80 -6.57
N VAL A 84 -10.12 -19.98 -6.48
CA VAL A 84 -8.81 -20.27 -7.10
C VAL A 84 -7.90 -21.20 -6.26
N ARG A 85 -8.45 -21.78 -5.19
CA ARG A 85 -7.77 -22.74 -4.30
C ARG A 85 -8.46 -24.11 -4.25
N ARG A 86 -9.07 -24.53 -5.36
CA ARG A 86 -9.35 -25.94 -5.66
C ARG A 86 -8.58 -26.38 -6.89
#